data_AF-A0A1T5G3L2-F1
#
_entry.id   AF-A0A1T5G3L2-F1
#
_cell.length_a   1.000
_cell.length_b   1.000
_cell.length_c   1.000
_cell.angle_alpha   90.00
_cell.angle_beta   90.00
_cell.angle_gamma   90.00
#
_symmetry.space_group_name_H-M   'P 1'
#
loop_
_entity.id
_entity.type
_entity.pdbx_description
1 polymer ?
#
loop_
_entity_poly.entity_id
_entity_poly.type
_entity_poly.pdbx_seq_one_letter_code
_entity_poly.pdbx_strand_id
1 'polypeptide(L)' 'MRQDWFHCEDCGSPGVSVPSQLDDAGVVSCAGCGLSLGSWADYRRRISRALLAEQAGKARPVVVADPIGSIAAAR' A
#
# COMPACT_ATOMS: atom_id res chain seq x y z
N MET A 1 -8.57 -14.29 8.00
CA MET A 1 -8.12 -12.98 7.51
C MET A 1 -7.27 -13.23 6.28
N ARG A 2 -7.70 -12.85 5.08
CA ARG A 2 -6.83 -12.89 3.90
C ARG A 2 -5.95 -11.64 3.97
N GLN A 3 -4.66 -11.84 4.17
CA GLN A 3 -3.67 -10.79 4.01
C GLN A 3 -3.35 -10.75 2.51
N ASP A 4 -4.03 -9.87 1.77
CA ASP A 4 -3.79 -9.63 0.34
C ASP A 4 -2.52 -8.80 0.14
N TRP A 5 -1.41 -9.26 0.74
CA TRP A 5 -0.11 -8.66 0.54
C TRP A 5 0.45 -9.09 -0.81
N PHE A 6 1.31 -8.23 -1.36
CA PHE A 6 1.97 -8.48 -2.63
C PHE A 6 2.66 -9.86 -2.61
N HIS A 7 2.40 -10.66 -3.63
CA HIS A 7 3.11 -11.90 -3.93
C HIS A 7 3.42 -11.90 -5.43
N CYS A 8 4.67 -12.24 -5.79
CA CYS A 8 5.03 -12.42 -7.19
C CYS A 8 4.27 -13.63 -7.75
N GLU A 9 3.59 -13.46 -8.87
CA GLU A 9 2.78 -14.53 -9.48
C GLU A 9 3.66 -15.69 -10.02
N ASP A 10 4.91 -15.41 -10.37
CA ASP A 10 5.83 -16.41 -10.91
C ASP A 10 6.55 -17.23 -9.82
N CYS A 11 7.06 -16.59 -8.77
CA CYS A 11 7.89 -17.25 -7.76
C CYS A 11 7.27 -17.29 -6.36
N GLY A 12 6.12 -16.66 -6.15
CA GLY A 12 5.46 -16.56 -4.85
C GLY A 12 6.19 -15.69 -3.83
N SER A 13 7.29 -15.03 -4.20
CA SER A 13 8.05 -14.19 -3.27
C SER A 13 7.19 -13.01 -2.79
N PRO A 14 7.17 -12.73 -1.47
CA PRO A 14 6.42 -11.60 -0.91
C PRO A 14 7.17 -10.26 -1.00
N GLY A 15 8.33 -10.21 -1.68
CA GLY A 15 9.22 -9.06 -1.69
C GLY A 15 9.37 -8.39 -3.05
N VAL A 16 9.57 -7.07 -3.02
CA VAL A 16 9.97 -6.25 -4.18
C VAL A 16 11.32 -5.57 -3.92
N SER A 17 12.12 -5.45 -4.97
CA SER A 17 13.32 -4.64 -5.03
C SER A 17 12.97 -3.29 -5.63
N VAL A 18 13.22 -2.23 -4.86
CA VAL A 18 13.00 -0.85 -5.26
C VAL A 18 14.21 -0.38 -6.09
N PRO A 19 14.00 0.34 -7.21
CA PRO A 19 15.10 0.86 -8.00
C PRO A 19 15.98 1.81 -7.17
N SER A 20 17.28 1.81 -7.45
CA SER A 20 18.25 2.69 -6.79
C SER A 20 17.97 4.18 -7.05
N GLN A 21 17.37 4.49 -8.21
CA GLN A 21 16.92 5.82 -8.57
C GLN A 21 15.38 5.84 -8.59
N LEU A 22 14.80 6.69 -7.73
CA LEU A 22 13.35 6.77 -7.50
C LEU A 22 12.65 7.72 -8.48
N ASP A 23 12.95 7.59 -9.77
CA ASP A 23 12.23 8.30 -10.83
C ASP A 23 10.97 7.54 -11.26
N ASP A 24 10.11 8.19 -12.06
CA ASP A 24 8.83 7.59 -12.46
C ASP A 24 8.98 6.36 -13.37
N ALA A 25 10.10 6.27 -14.12
CA ALA A 25 10.40 5.20 -15.05
C ALA A 25 11.16 4.03 -14.39
N GLY A 26 11.66 4.21 -13.17
CA GLY A 26 12.48 3.25 -12.45
C GLY A 26 11.78 1.91 -12.34
N VAL A 27 12.49 0.83 -12.66
CA VAL A 27 11.92 -0.51 -12.70
C VAL A 27 11.85 -1.09 -11.29
N VAL A 28 10.65 -1.52 -10.90
CA VAL A 28 10.45 -2.33 -9.69
C VAL A 28 10.50 -3.79 -10.09
N SER A 29 11.33 -4.56 -9.40
CA SER A 29 11.49 -5.99 -9.68
C SER A 29 11.10 -6.84 -8.48
N CYS A 30 10.80 -8.11 -8.72
CA CYS A 30 10.64 -9.08 -7.63
C CYS A 30 11.99 -9.29 -6.92
N ALA A 31 11.98 -9.26 -5.59
CA ALA A 31 13.19 -9.50 -4.80
C ALA A 31 13.66 -10.97 -4.84
N GLY A 32 12.77 -11.90 -5.21
CA GLY A 32 13.08 -13.34 -5.32
C GLY A 32 13.63 -13.73 -6.69
N CYS A 33 12.86 -13.51 -7.75
CA CYS A 33 13.22 -13.95 -9.10
C CYS A 33 13.79 -12.84 -10.01
N GLY A 34 13.78 -11.58 -9.57
CA GLY A 34 14.26 -10.44 -10.37
C GLY A 34 13.32 -9.99 -11.48
N LEU A 35 12.15 -10.63 -11.66
CA LEU A 35 11.20 -10.28 -12.70
C LEU A 35 10.74 -8.82 -12.57
N SER A 36 10.69 -8.10 -13.68
CA SER A 36 10.14 -6.75 -13.72
C SER A 36 8.63 -6.76 -13.44
N LEU A 37 8.22 -6.04 -12.40
CA LEU A 37 6.83 -5.90 -11.97
C LEU A 37 6.17 -4.63 -12.53
N GLY A 38 6.96 -3.74 -13.16
CA GLY A 38 6.52 -2.48 -13.76
C GLY A 38 7.33 -1.27 -13.30
N SER A 39 6.78 -0.08 -13.54
CA SER A 39 7.40 1.19 -13.17
C SER A 39 7.18 1.54 -11.70
N TRP A 40 8.07 2.37 -11.14
CA TRP A 40 7.97 2.89 -9.79
C TRP A 40 6.75 3.81 -9.61
N ALA A 41 6.38 4.56 -10.64
CA ALA A 41 5.14 5.36 -10.63
C ALA A 41 3.90 4.46 -10.50
N ASP A 42 3.82 3.39 -11.28
CA ASP A 42 2.69 2.45 -11.23
C ASP A 42 2.62 1.71 -9.90
N TYR A 43 3.78 1.26 -9.41
CA TYR A 43 3.88 0.58 -8.13
C TYR A 43 3.38 1.46 -6.98
N ARG A 44 3.87 2.72 -6.87
CA ARG A 44 3.40 3.67 -5.86
C ARG A 44 1.90 3.90 -5.95
N ARG A 45 1.36 4.16 -7.15
CA ARG A 45 -0.09 4.35 -7.35
C ARG A 45 -0.91 3.15 -6.91
N ARG A 46 -0.43 1.93 -7.16
CA ARG A 46 -1.11 0.70 -6.73
C ARG A 46 -1.10 0.56 -5.21
N ILE A 47 0.04 0.75 -4.55
CA ILE A 47 0.16 0.68 -3.09
C ILE A 47 -0.66 1.78 -2.41
N SER A 48 -0.59 3.03 -2.88
CA SER A 48 -1.39 4.13 -2.32
C SER A 48 -2.89 3.84 -2.38
N ARG A 49 -3.39 3.29 -3.49
CA ARG A 49 -4.80 2.89 -3.59
C ARG A 49 -5.17 1.76 -2.62
N ALA A 50 -4.31 0.75 -2.47
CA ALA A 50 -4.54 -0.33 -1.52
C ALA A 50 -4.57 0.18 -0.06
N LEU A 51 -3.65 1.07 0.31
CA LEU A 51 -3.60 1.68 1.64
C LEU A 51 -4.84 2.54 1.92
N LEU A 52 -5.31 3.32 0.94
CA LEU A 52 -6.54 4.11 1.07
C LEU A 52 -7.77 3.21 1.21
N ALA A 53 -7.87 2.13 0.45
CA ALA A 53 -8.95 1.16 0.56
C ALA A 53 -8.98 0.47 1.94
N GLU A 54 -7.82 0.08 2.47
CA GLU A 54 -7.68 -0.47 3.82
C GLU A 54 -8.14 0.54 4.89
N GLN A 55 -7.76 1.82 4.75
CA GLN A 55 -8.18 2.87 5.66
C GLN A 55 -9.69 3.14 5.59
N ALA A 56 -10.28 3.13 4.39
CA ALA A 56 -11.72 3.31 4.22
C ALA A 56 -12.54 2.18 4.88
N GLY A 57 -12.04 0.93 4.86
CA GLY A 57 -12.68 -0.20 5.54
C GLY A 57 -12.44 -0.24 7.06
N LYS A 58 -11.37 0.40 7.55
CA LYS A 58 -10.98 0.45 8.98
C LYS A 58 -11.32 1.75 9.68
N ALA A 59 -11.96 2.71 9.01
CA ALA A 59 -12.52 3.91 9.62
C ALA A 59 -13.68 3.52 10.57
N ARG A 60 -13.34 2.90 11.71
CA ARG A 60 -14.25 2.75 12.83
C ARG A 60 -14.32 4.12 13.48
N PRO A 61 -15.52 4.71 13.64
CA PRO A 61 -15.64 5.94 14.40
C PRO A 61 -15.02 5.70 15.78
N VAL A 62 -14.00 6.49 16.11
CA VAL A 62 -13.42 6.50 17.45
C VAL A 62 -14.44 7.22 18.32
N VAL A 63 -15.24 6.47 19.07
CA VAL A 63 -16.15 7.03 20.07
C VAL A 63 -15.32 7.32 21.31
N VAL A 64 -14.96 8.59 21.50
CA VAL A 64 -14.25 9.05 22.70
C VAL A 64 -15.30 9.50 23.72
N ALA A 65 -15.26 8.96 24.94
CA ALA A 65 -16.18 9.33 26.02
C ALA A 65 -15.75 10.62 26.77
N ASP A 66 -14.72 11.32 26.28
CA ASP A 66 -14.22 12.54 26.88
C ASP A 66 -15.00 13.76 26.35
N PRO A 67 -15.61 14.57 27.22
CA PRO A 67 -16.36 15.77 26.82
C PRO A 67 -15.52 16.83 26.10
N ILE A 68 -14.18 16.77 26.14
CA ILE A 68 -13.28 17.74 25.47
C ILE A 68 -12.91 17.31 24.04
N GLY A 69 -12.96 16.01 23.72
CA GLY A 69 -12.44 15.47 22.46
C GLY A 69 -13.38 15.50 21.25
N SER A 70 -14.61 16.01 21.42
CA SER A 70 -15.69 15.85 20.42
C SER A 70 -15.82 17.00 19.43
N ILE A 71 -14.72 17.56 18.93
CA ILE A 71 -14.76 18.53 17.82
C ILE A 71 -14.51 17.84 16.47
N ALA A 72 -15.64 17.40 15.90
CA ALA A 72 -16.00 17.35 14.49
C ALA A 72 -15.06 16.71 13.45
N ALA A 73 -15.52 15.57 12.92
CA ALA A 73 -15.43 15.29 11.49
C ALA A 73 -16.86 15.08 10.95
N ALA A 74 -17.61 16.17 10.82
CA ALA A 74 -18.83 16.23 10.01
C ALA A 74 -18.76 17.53 9.20
N ARG A 75 -18.97 17.38 7.88
CA ARG A 75 -18.96 18.44 6.87
C ARG A 75 -19.97 19.54 7.16
#